data_AF-A0A7C7E1F7-F1
#
_entry.id   AF-A0A7C7E1F7-F1
#
_cell.length_a   1.000
_cell.length_b   1.000
_cell.length_c   1.000
_cell.angle_alpha   90.00
_cell.angle_beta   90.00
_cell.angle_gamma   90.00
#
_symmetry.space_group_name_H-M   'P 1'
#
loop_
_entity.id
_entity.type
_entity.pdbx_description
1 polymer ?
#
loop_
_entity_poly.entity_id
_entity_poly.type
_entity_poly.pdbx_seq_one_letter_code
_entity_poly.pdbx_strand_id
1 'polypeptide(L)' 'NMARHKTPKYVKFVDSYPMTASGKIQKYKIREAAIEEYGLQDAAAIETA' A
#
# COMPACT_ATOMS: atom_id res chain seq x y z
N ASN A 1 20.15 -11.49 3.57
CA ASN A 1 19.45 -12.22 2.48
C ASN A 1 17.95 -12.22 2.75
N MET A 2 17.15 -11.62 1.86
CA MET A 2 15.68 -11.55 1.96
C MET A 2 15.03 -12.44 0.88
N ALA A 3 13.94 -13.14 1.22
CA ALA A 3 13.22 -13.99 0.27
C ALA A 3 12.51 -13.14 -0.79
N ARG A 4 12.47 -13.62 -2.06
CA ARG A 4 11.94 -12.87 -3.20
C ARG A 4 10.50 -12.37 -3.00
N HIS A 5 9.63 -13.16 -2.36
CA HIS A 5 8.23 -12.78 -2.11
C HIS A 5 8.07 -11.62 -1.10
N LYS A 6 9.09 -11.29 -0.30
CA LYS A 6 9.08 -10.14 0.62
C LYS A 6 9.64 -8.87 -0.02
N THR A 7 10.09 -8.95 -1.27
CA THR A 7 10.63 -7.80 -1.98
C THR A 7 9.47 -6.97 -2.53
N PRO A 8 9.37 -5.67 -2.22
CA PRO A 8 8.30 -4.82 -2.73
C PRO A 8 8.41 -4.69 -4.25
N LYS A 9 7.28 -4.78 -4.95
CA LYS A 9 7.21 -4.59 -6.41
C LYS A 9 7.15 -3.11 -6.80
N TYR A 10 6.53 -2.28 -5.95
CA TYR A 10 6.36 -0.84 -6.16
C TYR A 10 6.89 -0.07 -4.95
N VAL A 11 7.70 0.95 -5.19
CA VAL A 11 8.24 1.84 -4.16
C VAL A 11 8.03 3.27 -4.63
N LYS A 12 7.36 4.07 -3.80
CA LYS A 12 7.10 5.49 -4.06
C LYS A 12 7.58 6.30 -2.87
N PHE A 13 8.31 7.37 -3.17
CA PHE A 13 8.67 8.37 -2.19
C PHE A 13 7.54 9.38 -2.08
N VAL A 14 7.18 9.75 -0.86
CA VAL A 14 6.11 10.70 -0.54
C VAL A 14 6.61 11.68 0.51
N ASP A 15 6.14 12.92 0.43
CA ASP A 15 6.53 13.97 1.39
C ASP A 15 5.91 13.73 2.78
N SER A 16 4.74 13.12 2.84
CA SER A 16 4.06 12.78 4.11
C SER A 16 3.11 11.60 3.97
N TYR A 17 2.87 10.92 5.10
CA TYR A 17 1.88 9.85 5.20
C TYR A 17 0.52 10.38 5.67
N PRO A 18 -0.60 9.80 5.21
CA PRO A 18 -1.91 10.11 5.76
C PRO A 18 -1.96 9.65 7.23
N MET A 19 -2.10 10.61 8.14
CA MET A 19 -2.13 10.37 9.58
C MET A 19 -3.50 10.70 10.17
N THR A 20 -3.88 10.02 11.25
CA THR A 20 -5.01 10.44 12.10
C THR A 20 -4.62 11.67 12.91
N ALA A 21 -5.60 12.35 13.52
CA ALA A 21 -5.33 13.45 14.46
C ALA A 21 -4.42 13.05 15.64
N SER A 22 -4.36 11.75 15.94
CA SER A 22 -3.50 11.12 16.95
C SER A 22 -2.16 10.61 16.41
N GLY A 23 -1.79 10.93 15.16
CA GLY A 23 -0.51 10.57 14.56
C GLY A 23 -0.38 9.11 14.09
N LYS A 24 -1.47 8.33 14.06
CA LYS A 24 -1.43 6.95 13.55
C LYS A 24 -1.50 6.96 12.02
N ILE A 25 -0.63 6.19 11.37
CA ILE A 25 -0.64 6.05 9.91
C ILE A 25 -1.87 5.27 9.45
N GLN A 26 -2.62 5.85 8.52
CA GLN A 26 -3.82 5.26 7.94
C GLN A 26 -3.44 4.40 6.72
N LYS A 27 -3.00 3.17 6.97
CA LYS A 27 -2.54 2.24 5.92
C LYS A 27 -3.60 1.92 4.86
N TYR A 28 -4.90 1.97 5.19
CA TYR A 28 -5.98 1.70 4.24
C TYR A 28 -6.04 2.77 3.14
N LYS A 29 -5.90 4.06 3.49
CA LYS A 29 -5.82 5.16 2.50
C LYS A 29 -4.63 5.01 1.55
N ILE A 30 -3.49 4.56 2.09
CA ILE A 30 -2.29 4.29 1.28
C ILE A 30 -2.57 3.14 0.30
N ARG A 31 -3.29 2.11 0.73
CA ARG A 31 -3.67 0.97 -0.11
C ARG A 31 -4.64 1.40 -1.22
N GLU A 32 -5.67 2.17 -0.89
CA GLU A 32 -6.64 2.71 -1.86
C GLU A 32 -5.93 3.54 -2.93
N ALA A 33 -5.08 4.49 -2.52
CA ALA A 33 -4.29 5.29 -3.44
C ALA A 33 -3.38 4.44 -4.34
N ALA A 34 -2.73 3.41 -3.79
CA ALA A 34 -1.90 2.51 -4.57
C ALA A 34 -2.70 1.63 -5.55
N ILE A 35 -3.92 1.23 -5.18
CA ILE A 35 -4.81 0.46 -6.07
C ILE A 35 -5.23 1.32 -7.26
N GLU A 36 -5.62 2.57 -7.02
CA GLU A 36 -6.02 3.51 -8.06
C GLU A 36 -4.84 3.90 -8.96
N GLU A 37 -3.69 4.24 -8.37
CA GLU A 37 -2.52 4.74 -9.11
C GLU A 37 -1.84 3.66 -9.98
N TYR A 38 -1.79 2.42 -9.50
CA TYR A 38 -1.11 1.32 -10.21
C TYR A 38 -2.08 0.35 -10.91
N GLY A 39 -3.39 0.64 -10.91
CA GLY A 39 -4.39 -0.23 -11.54
C GLY A 39 -4.41 -1.64 -10.95
N LEU A 40 -4.34 -1.77 -9.62
CA LEU A 40 -4.25 -3.06 -8.93
C LEU A 40 -5.62 -3.59 -8.47
N GLN A 41 -6.70 -3.21 -9.16
CA GLN A 41 -8.07 -3.63 -8.80
C GLN A 41 -8.21 -5.15 -8.77
N ASP A 42 -7.62 -5.84 -9.76
CA ASP A 42 -7.66 -7.30 -9.84
C ASP A 42 -6.97 -7.96 -8.64
N ALA A 43 -5.83 -7.42 -8.21
CA ALA A 43 -5.10 -7.93 -7.05
C ALA A 43 -5.83 -7.63 -5.72
N ALA A 44 -6.56 -6.51 -5.66
CA ALA A 44 -7.36 -6.13 -4.50
C ALA A 44 -8.64 -6.96 -4.36
N ALA A 45 -9.19 -7.46 -5.46
CA ALA A 45 -10.38 -8.32 -5.49
C ALA A 45 -10.09 -9.78 -5.08
N ILE A 46 -8.82 -10.18 -4.96
CA ILE A 46 -8.45 -11.51 -4.51
C ILE A 46 -8.69 -11.60 -3.00
N GLU A 47 -9.84 -12.18 -2.63
CA GLU A 47 -10.19 -12.53 -1.26
C GLU A 47 -9.14 -13.52 -0.74
N THR A 48 -8.18 -13.00 0.03
CA THR A 48 -7.10 -13.79 0.61
C THR A 48 -7.53 -14.21 2.02
N ALA A 49 -7.57 -15.53 2.24
CA ALA A 49 -7.91 -16.17 3.52
C ALA A 49 -6.95 -15.80 4.66
#